data_AF-A0A6N7TNI5-F1
#
_entry.id   AF-A0A6N7TNI5-F1
#
_cell.length_a   1.000
_cell.length_b   1.000
_cell.length_c   1.000
_cell.angle_alpha   90.00
_cell.angle_beta   90.00
_cell.angle_gamma   90.00
#
_symmetry.space_group_name_H-M   'P 1'
#
loop_
_entity.id
_entity.type
_entity.pdbx_description
1 polymer ?
#
loop_
_entity_poly.entity_id
_entity_poly.type
_entity_poly.pdbx_seq_one_letter_code
_entity_poly.pdbx_strand_id
1 'polypeptide(L)'
;MAYGKKHGFSFRNTGIAISGHALLKSIGAALLAVFALILMVFAVDYFVDVNFLIVYWGFMKFGANRIPGMLLVVPMYLVYYIVMSISVNSFNFSTALGKNKLLSNLLISFIASVPTLFILCYVYGIFKATGSNPMFGGLASAATAVYALPGFIFVAILICRLLYQHTGNPYLGGIFCGVLAAVSEWGICEIRVHTPGTQYAGTALVYALIAIGFVVTIACAVLLKKNNAAVQAHK
;
A
#
# COMPACT_ATOMS: atom_id res chain seq x y z
N MET A 1 -23.93 12.48 11.45
CA MET A 1 -24.79 11.46 10.77
C MET A 1 -26.05 12.06 10.12
N ALA A 2 -26.69 13.09 10.70
CA ALA A 2 -27.88 13.72 10.13
C ALA A 2 -27.66 14.39 8.75
N TYR A 3 -26.49 14.98 8.51
CA TYR A 3 -26.17 15.64 7.24
C TYR A 3 -26.14 14.66 6.04
N GLY A 4 -25.52 13.48 6.19
CA GLY A 4 -25.42 12.48 5.12
C GLY A 4 -26.77 11.87 4.74
N LYS A 5 -27.60 11.55 5.74
CA LYS A 5 -28.95 10.98 5.49
C LYS A 5 -29.86 11.95 4.71
N LYS A 6 -29.70 13.26 4.96
CA LYS A 6 -30.42 14.33 4.26
C LYS A 6 -29.96 14.54 2.80
N HIS A 7 -28.78 14.03 2.44
CA HIS A 7 -28.19 14.08 1.09
C HIS A 7 -28.12 12.70 0.41
N GLY A 8 -28.98 11.74 0.81
CA GLY A 8 -29.08 10.43 0.16
C GLY A 8 -27.95 9.43 0.47
N PHE A 9 -27.08 9.72 1.45
CA PHE A 9 -26.02 8.81 1.87
C PHE A 9 -26.62 7.59 2.60
N SER A 10 -26.35 6.38 2.08
CA SER A 10 -26.74 5.14 2.74
C SER A 10 -25.56 4.19 2.85
N PHE A 11 -25.36 3.60 4.03
CA PHE A 11 -24.25 2.67 4.29
C PHE A 11 -24.27 1.43 3.37
N ARG A 12 -25.46 1.03 2.91
CA ARG A 12 -25.64 -0.10 2.01
C ARG A 12 -25.23 0.25 0.58
N ASN A 13 -25.52 1.46 0.11
CA ASN A 13 -25.14 1.90 -1.24
C ASN A 13 -23.65 2.21 -1.35
N THR A 14 -22.98 2.50 -0.23
CA THR A 14 -21.54 2.78 -0.18
C THR A 14 -20.67 1.57 0.15
N GLY A 15 -21.28 0.38 0.23
CA GLY A 15 -20.58 -0.87 0.54
C GLY A 15 -20.00 -0.95 1.95
N ILE A 16 -20.33 -0.01 2.85
CA ILE A 16 -19.91 -0.08 4.26
C ILE A 16 -20.72 -1.16 4.98
N ALA A 17 -22.02 -1.24 4.72
CA ALA A 17 -22.87 -2.30 5.25
C ALA A 17 -22.88 -3.50 4.29
N ILE A 18 -22.04 -4.49 4.56
CA ILE A 18 -22.00 -5.77 3.83
C ILE A 18 -22.45 -6.94 4.70
N SER A 19 -22.88 -8.03 4.06
CA SER A 19 -23.20 -9.27 4.78
C SER A 19 -21.93 -9.94 5.28
N GLY A 20 -22.02 -10.69 6.38
CA GLY A 20 -20.87 -11.45 6.92
C GLY A 20 -20.28 -12.44 5.90
N HIS A 21 -21.13 -13.04 5.05
CA HIS A 21 -20.66 -13.92 3.98
C HIS A 21 -19.85 -13.16 2.91
N ALA A 22 -20.25 -11.94 2.53
CA ALA A 22 -19.48 -11.10 1.62
C ALA A 22 -18.16 -10.62 2.24
N LEU A 23 -18.17 -10.32 3.54
CA LEU A 23 -16.95 -9.98 4.28
C LEU A 23 -15.97 -11.17 4.29
N LEU A 24 -16.45 -12.38 4.56
CA LEU A 24 -15.63 -13.59 4.56
C LEU A 24 -14.99 -13.85 3.19
N LYS A 25 -15.75 -13.69 2.10
CA LYS A 25 -15.19 -13.77 0.73
C LYS A 25 -14.11 -12.72 0.48
N SER A 26 -14.27 -11.52 1.03
CA SER A 26 -13.28 -10.44 0.91
C SER A 26 -12.00 -10.76 1.66
N ILE A 27 -12.12 -11.29 2.88
CA ILE A 27 -10.98 -11.76 3.68
C ILE A 27 -10.26 -12.87 2.92
N GLY A 28 -10.98 -13.91 2.45
CA GLY A 28 -10.39 -15.03 1.73
C GLY A 28 -9.65 -14.58 0.45
N ALA A 29 -10.29 -13.71 -0.35
CA ALA A 29 -9.67 -13.19 -1.57
C ALA A 29 -8.43 -12.33 -1.28
N ALA A 30 -8.49 -11.46 -0.27
CA ALA A 30 -7.35 -10.62 0.13
C ALA A 30 -6.17 -11.46 0.63
N LEU A 31 -6.41 -12.43 1.52
CA LEU A 31 -5.36 -13.30 2.05
C LEU A 31 -4.72 -14.16 0.96
N LEU A 32 -5.53 -14.71 0.05
CA LEU A 32 -5.02 -15.50 -1.07
C LEU A 32 -4.15 -14.66 -2.02
N ALA A 33 -4.55 -13.41 -2.30
CA ALA A 33 -3.76 -12.49 -3.12
C ALA A 33 -2.43 -12.11 -2.46
N VAL A 34 -2.44 -11.80 -1.15
CA VAL A 34 -1.21 -11.51 -0.40
C VAL A 34 -0.30 -12.73 -0.35
N PHE A 35 -0.85 -13.92 -0.09
CA PHE A 35 -0.09 -15.16 -0.09
C PHE A 35 0.57 -15.42 -1.45
N ALA A 36 -0.16 -15.25 -2.55
CA ALA A 36 0.39 -15.38 -3.90
C ALA A 36 1.54 -14.40 -4.18
N LEU A 37 1.42 -13.15 -3.73
CA LEU A 37 2.50 -12.15 -3.85
C LEU A 37 3.74 -12.54 -3.04
N ILE A 38 3.57 -13.00 -1.80
CA ILE A 38 4.69 -13.44 -0.96
C ILE A 38 5.37 -14.66 -1.60
N LEU A 39 4.60 -15.65 -2.07
CA LEU A 39 5.16 -16.79 -2.78
C LEU A 39 5.95 -16.37 -4.02
N MET A 40 5.46 -15.37 -4.76
CA MET A 40 6.18 -14.82 -5.91
C MET A 40 7.52 -14.19 -5.50
N VAL A 41 7.58 -13.45 -4.40
CA VAL A 41 8.83 -12.90 -3.86
C VAL A 41 9.83 -14.01 -3.53
N PHE A 42 9.38 -15.06 -2.86
CA PHE A 42 10.22 -16.22 -2.52
C PHE A 42 10.68 -16.99 -3.78
N ALA A 43 9.81 -17.13 -4.78
CA ALA A 43 10.18 -17.78 -6.04
C ALA A 43 11.23 -16.96 -6.80
N VAL A 44 11.06 -15.64 -6.89
CA VAL A 44 12.03 -14.75 -7.56
C VAL A 44 13.37 -14.79 -6.85
N ASP A 45 13.39 -14.78 -5.51
CA ASP A 45 14.61 -14.98 -4.73
C ASP A 45 15.29 -16.32 -5.08
N TYR A 46 14.53 -17.41 -5.04
CA TYR A 46 15.06 -18.76 -5.23
C TYR A 46 15.59 -19.01 -6.65
N PHE A 47 14.89 -18.53 -7.68
CA PHE A 47 15.24 -18.81 -9.08
C PHE A 47 16.16 -17.77 -9.72
N VAL A 48 16.11 -16.51 -9.26
CA VAL A 48 16.78 -15.38 -9.92
C VAL A 48 17.85 -14.73 -9.03
N ASP A 49 17.93 -15.10 -7.75
CA ASP A 49 18.89 -14.58 -6.76
C ASP A 49 18.88 -13.04 -6.70
N VAL A 50 17.66 -12.47 -6.68
CA VAL A 50 17.47 -11.02 -6.71
C VAL A 50 17.88 -10.40 -5.38
N ASN A 51 18.73 -9.38 -5.46
CA ASN A 51 19.05 -8.55 -4.30
C ASN A 51 17.90 -7.57 -4.00
N PHE A 52 16.99 -7.98 -3.11
CA PHE A 52 15.84 -7.16 -2.69
C PHE A 52 16.22 -5.89 -1.92
N LEU A 53 17.47 -5.74 -1.45
CA LEU A 53 17.95 -4.47 -0.89
C LEU A 53 17.88 -3.35 -1.92
N ILE A 54 17.99 -3.64 -3.21
CA ILE A 54 17.87 -2.61 -4.26
C ILE A 54 16.43 -2.10 -4.39
N VAL A 55 15.43 -2.92 -4.06
CA VAL A 55 14.03 -2.63 -4.35
C VAL A 55 13.38 -1.80 -3.24
N TYR A 56 13.87 -1.79 -1.98
CA TYR A 56 13.45 -0.94 -0.82
C TYR A 56 11.93 -0.75 -0.55
N TRP A 57 11.03 -1.33 -1.34
CA TRP A 57 9.57 -1.20 -1.24
C TRP A 57 8.94 -2.17 -0.23
N GLY A 58 9.77 -2.90 0.51
CA GLY A 58 9.33 -3.84 1.54
C GLY A 58 8.89 -5.21 1.07
N PHE A 59 9.10 -5.54 -0.20
CA PHE A 59 8.91 -6.90 -0.70
C PHE A 59 10.24 -7.63 -0.67
N MET A 60 10.53 -8.32 0.44
CA MET A 60 11.71 -9.15 0.58
C MET A 60 11.36 -10.48 1.25
N LYS A 61 12.20 -11.50 1.04
CA LYS A 61 12.09 -12.74 1.81
C LYS A 61 12.30 -12.46 3.30
N PHE A 62 11.69 -13.27 4.14
CA PHE A 62 11.82 -13.19 5.58
C PHE A 62 11.89 -14.58 6.20
N GLY A 63 12.56 -14.71 7.35
CA GLY A 63 12.62 -15.95 8.10
C GLY A 63 11.31 -16.25 8.84
N ALA A 64 11.02 -17.54 9.08
CA ALA A 64 9.81 -17.97 9.79
C ALA A 64 9.72 -17.40 11.23
N ASN A 65 10.86 -17.12 11.86
CA ASN A 65 10.96 -16.47 13.18
C ASN A 65 10.34 -15.06 13.22
N ARG A 66 10.00 -14.47 12.07
CA ARG A 66 9.37 -13.14 11.97
C ARG A 66 7.85 -13.16 12.04
N ILE A 67 7.25 -14.31 11.74
CA ILE A 67 5.79 -14.48 11.69
C ILE A 67 5.10 -14.02 12.99
N PRO A 68 5.60 -14.36 14.21
CA PRO A 68 4.95 -13.90 15.44
C PRO A 68 4.86 -12.37 15.54
N GLY A 69 5.91 -11.66 15.13
CA GLY A 69 5.93 -10.19 15.14
C GLY A 69 4.99 -9.59 14.10
N MET A 70 4.91 -10.18 12.91
CA MET A 70 3.93 -9.81 11.88
C MET A 70 2.51 -9.93 12.42
N LEU A 71 2.17 -11.09 13.01
CA LEU A 71 0.85 -11.36 13.56
C LEU A 71 0.46 -10.37 14.68
N LEU A 72 1.42 -9.88 15.45
CA LEU A 72 1.20 -8.87 16.48
C LEU A 72 0.81 -7.51 15.89
N VAL A 73 1.41 -7.11 14.76
CA VAL A 73 1.15 -5.81 14.13
C VAL A 73 -0.01 -5.83 13.13
N VAL A 74 -0.34 -6.99 12.54
CA VAL A 74 -1.45 -7.12 11.56
C VAL A 74 -2.74 -6.42 12.01
N PRO A 75 -3.24 -6.58 13.26
CA PRO A 75 -4.48 -5.92 13.68
C PRO A 75 -4.42 -4.39 13.57
N MET A 76 -3.28 -3.77 13.93
CA MET A 76 -3.12 -2.32 13.85
C MET A 76 -3.14 -1.83 12.40
N TYR A 77 -2.45 -2.55 11.51
CA TYR A 77 -2.44 -2.27 10.08
C TYR A 77 -3.82 -2.46 9.45
N LEU A 78 -4.53 -3.53 9.80
CA LEU A 78 -5.90 -3.76 9.32
C LEU A 78 -6.83 -2.60 9.69
N VAL A 79 -6.79 -2.13 10.95
CA VAL A 79 -7.61 -0.99 11.37
C VAL A 79 -7.30 0.23 10.50
N TYR A 80 -6.02 0.59 10.34
CA TYR A 80 -5.62 1.74 9.54
C TYR A 80 -6.07 1.61 8.08
N TYR A 81 -5.73 0.51 7.40
CA TYR A 81 -5.99 0.35 5.96
C TYR A 81 -7.48 0.13 5.65
N ILE A 82 -8.26 -0.50 6.53
CA ILE A 82 -9.72 -0.61 6.38
C ILE A 82 -10.37 0.78 6.52
N VAL A 83 -10.02 1.54 7.55
CA VAL A 83 -10.56 2.90 7.75
C VAL A 83 -10.15 3.81 6.61
N MET A 84 -8.90 3.72 6.14
CA MET A 84 -8.42 4.44 4.97
C MET A 84 -9.24 4.08 3.73
N SER A 85 -9.41 2.78 3.44
CA SER A 85 -10.17 2.33 2.28
C SER A 85 -11.63 2.81 2.31
N ILE A 86 -12.30 2.70 3.46
CA ILE A 86 -13.66 3.23 3.65
C ILE A 86 -13.68 4.75 3.42
N SER A 87 -12.72 5.49 3.97
CA SER A 87 -12.65 6.95 3.83
C SER A 87 -12.51 7.40 2.38
N VAL A 88 -11.58 6.81 1.63
CA VAL A 88 -11.28 7.22 0.24
C VAL A 88 -12.31 6.71 -0.78
N ASN A 89 -13.10 5.68 -0.43
CA ASN A 89 -14.05 5.05 -1.35
C ASN A 89 -15.51 5.37 -1.03
N SER A 90 -15.88 5.26 0.24
CA SER A 90 -17.27 5.36 0.68
C SER A 90 -17.65 6.77 1.09
N PHE A 91 -16.69 7.63 1.46
CA PHE A 91 -16.94 9.03 1.83
C PHE A 91 -16.39 10.05 0.84
N ASN A 92 -15.40 9.67 0.01
CA ASN A 92 -14.77 10.57 -0.96
C ASN A 92 -15.19 10.24 -2.40
N PHE A 93 -16.37 10.72 -2.80
CA PHE A 93 -16.90 10.61 -4.17
C PHE A 93 -16.29 11.62 -5.14
N SER A 94 -15.03 11.98 -4.95
CA SER A 94 -14.42 13.06 -5.72
C SER A 94 -14.45 12.78 -7.23
N THR A 95 -15.26 13.59 -7.92
CA THR A 95 -15.24 13.85 -9.36
C THR A 95 -14.46 15.12 -9.68
N ALA A 96 -13.55 15.55 -8.80
CA ALA A 96 -12.91 16.87 -8.85
C ALA A 96 -12.17 17.18 -10.17
N LEU A 97 -11.80 16.15 -10.94
CA LEU A 97 -11.16 16.26 -12.27
C LEU A 97 -12.07 15.79 -13.43
N GLY A 98 -13.39 15.88 -13.27
CA GLY A 98 -14.36 15.55 -14.32
C GLY A 98 -14.55 14.04 -14.55
N LYS A 99 -14.83 13.63 -15.80
CA LYS A 99 -15.23 12.25 -16.16
C LYS A 99 -14.10 11.22 -16.13
N ASN A 100 -12.83 11.63 -16.05
CA ASN A 100 -11.70 10.70 -16.11
C ASN A 100 -11.41 10.07 -14.74
N LYS A 101 -12.04 8.91 -14.50
CA LYS A 101 -11.91 8.14 -13.24
C LYS A 101 -10.47 7.83 -12.84
N LEU A 102 -9.58 7.56 -13.80
CA LEU A 102 -8.18 7.23 -13.50
C LEU A 102 -7.41 8.45 -12.98
N LEU A 103 -7.59 9.60 -13.63
CA LEU A 103 -6.93 10.84 -13.23
C LEU A 103 -7.41 11.28 -11.83
N SER A 104 -8.71 11.15 -11.55
CA SER A 104 -9.25 11.39 -10.20
C SER A 104 -8.67 10.42 -9.16
N ASN A 105 -8.51 9.14 -9.50
CA ASN A 105 -7.88 8.17 -8.59
C ASN A 105 -6.41 8.52 -8.30
N LEU A 106 -5.65 8.90 -9.33
CA LEU A 106 -4.25 9.31 -9.18
C LEU A 106 -4.12 10.57 -8.32
N LEU A 107 -4.97 11.58 -8.54
CA LEU A 107 -4.96 12.80 -7.72
C LEU A 107 -5.27 12.49 -6.25
N ILE A 108 -6.32 11.72 -5.96
CA ILE A 108 -6.68 11.37 -4.58
C ILE A 108 -5.55 10.60 -3.91
N SER A 109 -4.94 9.66 -4.62
CA SER A 109 -3.80 8.87 -4.12
C SER A 109 -2.60 9.79 -3.83
N PHE A 110 -2.33 10.76 -4.71
CA PHE A 110 -1.28 11.75 -4.51
C PHE A 110 -1.56 12.60 -3.26
N ILE A 111 -2.72 13.25 -3.18
CA ILE A 111 -3.10 14.11 -2.04
C ILE A 111 -3.02 13.35 -0.72
N ALA A 112 -3.52 12.12 -0.68
CA ALA A 112 -3.52 11.32 0.53
C ALA A 112 -2.12 10.78 0.91
N SER A 113 -1.18 10.73 -0.02
CA SER A 113 0.24 10.43 0.26
C SER A 113 1.02 11.64 0.80
N VAL A 114 0.57 12.87 0.56
CA VAL A 114 1.28 14.10 0.98
C VAL A 114 1.63 14.12 2.48
N PRO A 115 0.73 13.75 3.43
CA PRO A 115 1.08 13.70 4.85
C PRO A 115 2.31 12.82 5.16
N THR A 116 2.51 11.73 4.42
CA THR A 116 3.68 10.86 4.62
C THR A 116 4.99 11.48 4.13
N LEU A 117 4.93 12.42 3.18
CA LEU A 117 6.10 13.19 2.77
C LEU A 117 6.57 14.12 3.90
N PHE A 118 5.65 14.69 4.69
CA PHE A 118 6.03 15.48 5.87
C PHE A 118 6.72 14.62 6.93
N ILE A 119 6.22 13.40 7.17
CA ILE A 119 6.87 12.44 8.08
C ILE A 119 8.27 12.10 7.56
N LEU A 120 8.40 11.82 6.26
CA LEU A 120 9.68 11.54 5.65
C LEU A 120 10.68 12.68 5.83
N CYS A 121 10.27 13.92 5.52
CA CYS A 121 11.08 15.11 5.70
C CYS A 121 11.49 15.32 7.16
N TYR A 122 10.58 15.09 8.11
CA TYR A 122 10.88 15.19 9.54
C TYR A 122 11.92 14.14 9.98
N VAL A 123 11.70 12.87 9.66
CA VAL A 123 12.58 11.76 10.05
C VAL A 123 13.98 11.94 9.47
N TYR A 124 14.07 12.19 8.16
CA TYR A 124 15.36 12.40 7.51
C TYR A 124 16.02 13.71 7.91
N GLY A 125 15.24 14.77 8.14
CA GLY A 125 15.74 16.06 8.59
C GLY A 125 16.43 15.96 9.96
N ILE A 126 15.76 15.35 10.94
CA ILE A 126 16.35 15.13 12.27
C ILE A 126 17.51 14.15 12.20
N PHE A 127 17.40 13.06 11.42
CA PHE A 127 18.50 12.12 11.24
C PHE A 127 19.75 12.78 10.65
N LYS A 128 19.59 13.66 9.65
CA LYS A 128 20.71 14.43 9.08
C LYS A 128 21.30 15.43 10.08
N ALA A 129 20.48 16.05 10.92
CA ALA A 129 20.94 17.04 11.90
C ALA A 129 21.60 16.42 13.15
N THR A 130 21.13 15.24 13.59
CA THR A 130 21.47 14.66 14.91
C THR A 130 22.15 13.29 14.82
N GLY A 131 22.19 12.68 13.65
CA GLY A 131 22.65 11.30 13.45
C GLY A 131 21.71 10.22 14.02
N SER A 132 20.57 10.61 14.61
CA SER A 132 19.64 9.71 15.32
C SER A 132 18.26 9.73 14.68
N ASN A 133 17.60 8.56 14.63
CA ASN A 133 16.22 8.46 14.15
C ASN A 133 15.26 8.96 15.26
N PRO A 134 14.43 10.00 15.01
CA PRO A 134 13.49 10.51 16.01
C PRO A 134 12.31 9.57 16.29
N MET A 135 12.08 8.56 15.45
CA MET A 135 10.98 7.62 15.62
C MET A 135 11.42 6.40 16.45
N PHE A 136 10.56 5.98 17.39
CA PHE A 136 10.72 4.77 18.21
C PHE A 136 11.97 4.72 19.10
N GLY A 137 12.20 5.78 19.89
CA GLY A 137 13.05 5.71 21.08
C GLY A 137 14.54 5.49 20.83
N GLY A 138 15.07 5.89 19.66
CA GLY A 138 16.50 5.85 19.38
C GLY A 138 17.05 4.45 19.08
N LEU A 139 16.19 3.45 18.84
CA LEU A 139 16.64 2.19 18.26
C LEU A 139 17.32 2.49 16.90
N ALA A 140 18.37 1.73 16.59
CA ALA A 140 19.09 1.72 15.31
C ALA A 140 18.21 1.23 14.13
N SER A 141 16.92 1.55 14.14
CA SER A 141 15.97 1.37 13.06
C SER A 141 16.32 2.36 11.97
N ALA A 142 16.73 1.84 10.82
CA ALA A 142 17.17 2.64 9.71
C ALA A 142 16.07 3.63 9.30
N ALA A 143 16.41 4.93 9.26
CA ALA A 143 15.55 5.98 8.71
C ALA A 143 15.05 5.64 7.28
N THR A 144 15.73 4.70 6.60
CA THR A 144 15.39 4.15 5.30
C THR A 144 14.05 3.43 5.22
N ALA A 145 13.50 2.90 6.32
CA ALA A 145 12.18 2.26 6.28
C ALA A 145 11.06 3.26 5.92
N VAL A 146 11.18 4.51 6.41
CA VAL A 146 10.18 5.57 6.20
C VAL A 146 10.17 6.08 4.76
N TYR A 147 11.25 5.88 4.00
CA TYR A 147 11.36 6.32 2.60
C TYR A 147 10.32 5.69 1.67
N ALA A 148 9.94 4.44 1.91
CA ALA A 148 8.97 3.74 1.08
C ALA A 148 7.52 4.17 1.34
N LEU A 149 7.22 4.79 2.50
CA LEU A 149 5.86 5.08 2.94
C LEU A 149 5.04 5.92 1.94
N PRO A 150 5.56 7.00 1.32
CA PRO A 150 4.77 7.78 0.38
C PRO A 150 4.36 6.99 -0.86
N GLY A 151 5.28 6.20 -1.41
CA GLY A 151 5.00 5.32 -2.54
C GLY A 151 4.00 4.22 -2.17
N PHE A 152 4.18 3.63 -0.98
CA PHE A 152 3.30 2.58 -0.48
C PHE A 152 1.87 3.08 -0.28
N ILE A 153 1.68 4.23 0.41
CA ILE A 153 0.35 4.81 0.63
C ILE A 153 -0.31 5.22 -0.69
N PHE A 154 0.45 5.82 -1.61
CA PHE A 154 -0.04 6.15 -2.95
C PHE A 154 -0.60 4.91 -3.65
N VAL A 155 0.19 3.83 -3.71
CA VAL A 155 -0.21 2.60 -4.40
C VAL A 155 -1.36 1.91 -3.66
N ALA A 156 -1.35 1.87 -2.33
CA ALA A 156 -2.40 1.26 -1.54
C ALA A 156 -3.76 1.94 -1.77
N ILE A 157 -3.80 3.28 -1.83
CA ILE A 157 -5.03 4.02 -2.12
C ILE A 157 -5.50 3.77 -3.55
N LEU A 158 -4.58 3.72 -4.51
CA LEU A 158 -4.90 3.41 -5.89
C LEU A 158 -5.52 2.00 -6.01
N ILE A 159 -4.94 1.00 -5.36
CA ILE A 159 -5.46 -0.38 -5.30
C ILE A 159 -6.85 -0.40 -4.67
N CYS A 160 -7.03 0.23 -3.50
CA CYS A 160 -8.32 0.33 -2.83
C CYS A 160 -9.39 0.95 -3.73
N ARG A 161 -9.05 2.00 -4.48
CA ARG A 161 -9.95 2.68 -5.42
C ARG A 161 -10.33 1.79 -6.59
N LEU A 162 -9.36 1.13 -7.21
CA LEU A 162 -9.61 0.24 -8.34
C LEU A 162 -10.48 -0.95 -7.92
N LEU A 163 -10.15 -1.61 -6.81
CA LEU A 163 -10.95 -2.71 -6.29
C LEU A 163 -12.37 -2.28 -5.93
N TYR A 164 -12.53 -1.14 -5.26
CA TYR A 164 -13.86 -0.62 -4.93
C TYR A 164 -14.69 -0.27 -6.17
N GLN A 165 -14.07 0.31 -7.22
CA GLN A 165 -14.77 0.63 -8.46
C GLN A 165 -15.30 -0.61 -9.20
N HIS A 166 -14.64 -1.76 -9.04
CA HIS A 166 -15.06 -3.02 -9.65
C HIS A 166 -15.99 -3.85 -8.77
N THR A 167 -15.86 -3.75 -7.46
CA THR A 167 -16.55 -4.66 -6.50
C THR A 167 -17.61 -3.98 -5.65
N GLY A 168 -17.58 -2.65 -5.54
CA GLY A 168 -18.39 -1.88 -4.59
C GLY A 168 -18.06 -2.15 -3.12
N ASN A 169 -16.95 -2.85 -2.83
CA ASN A 169 -16.62 -3.32 -1.49
C ASN A 169 -15.31 -2.68 -0.98
N PRO A 170 -15.36 -1.81 0.04
CA PRO A 170 -14.19 -1.11 0.53
C PRO A 170 -13.29 -2.02 1.40
N TYR A 171 -13.83 -3.12 1.94
CA TYR A 171 -13.09 -4.01 2.83
C TYR A 171 -12.03 -4.82 2.09
N LEU A 172 -12.31 -5.25 0.86
CA LEU A 172 -11.37 -6.08 0.08
C LEU A 172 -10.01 -5.39 -0.08
N GLY A 173 -10.01 -4.13 -0.56
CA GLY A 173 -8.78 -3.35 -0.71
C GLY A 173 -8.12 -3.03 0.62
N GLY A 174 -8.90 -2.67 1.64
CA GLY A 174 -8.37 -2.36 2.97
C GLY A 174 -7.70 -3.55 3.65
N ILE A 175 -8.31 -4.73 3.59
CA ILE A 175 -7.74 -5.96 4.15
C ILE A 175 -6.48 -6.36 3.37
N PHE A 176 -6.55 -6.34 2.04
CA PHE A 176 -5.40 -6.67 1.17
C PHE A 176 -4.20 -5.76 1.48
N CYS A 177 -4.39 -4.44 1.43
CA CYS A 177 -3.31 -3.49 1.68
C CYS A 177 -2.83 -3.55 3.14
N GLY A 178 -3.72 -3.80 4.11
CA GLY A 178 -3.36 -3.91 5.52
C GLY A 178 -2.48 -5.11 5.83
N VAL A 179 -2.83 -6.30 5.34
CA VAL A 179 -2.00 -7.50 5.53
C VAL A 179 -0.69 -7.36 4.76
N LEU A 180 -0.74 -6.86 3.52
CA LEU A 180 0.45 -6.66 2.70
C LEU A 180 1.44 -5.71 3.39
N ALA A 181 0.96 -4.56 3.86
CA ALA A 181 1.75 -3.58 4.58
C ALA A 181 2.38 -4.15 5.85
N ALA A 182 1.62 -4.91 6.64
CA ALA A 182 2.13 -5.52 7.87
C ALA A 182 3.27 -6.51 7.60
N VAL A 183 3.13 -7.34 6.57
CA VAL A 183 4.18 -8.31 6.18
C VAL A 183 5.39 -7.58 5.61
N SER A 184 5.17 -6.61 4.72
CA SER A 184 6.23 -5.85 4.07
C SER A 184 7.06 -5.03 5.06
N GLU A 185 6.41 -4.23 5.91
CA GLU A 185 7.06 -3.35 6.89
C GLU A 185 7.84 -4.15 7.92
N TRP A 186 7.25 -5.22 8.45
CA TRP A 186 7.95 -6.07 9.41
C TRP A 186 9.13 -6.83 8.78
N GLY A 187 9.08 -7.09 7.46
CA GLY A 187 10.23 -7.55 6.69
C GLY A 187 11.36 -6.51 6.61
N ILE A 188 11.03 -5.22 6.47
CA ILE A 188 12.01 -4.11 6.36
C ILE A 188 12.66 -3.75 7.69
N CYS A 189 11.96 -3.88 8.82
CA CYS A 189 12.44 -3.47 10.14
C CYS A 189 13.78 -4.13 10.57
N GLU A 190 14.32 -5.06 9.78
CA GLU A 190 15.63 -5.66 9.98
C GLU A 190 16.67 -5.35 8.88
N ILE A 191 16.54 -4.25 8.14
CA ILE A 191 17.76 -3.61 7.61
C ILE A 191 18.52 -3.01 8.81
N ARG A 192 19.03 -3.88 9.70
CA ARG A 192 20.02 -3.53 10.71
C ARG A 192 21.29 -3.29 9.94
N VAL A 193 21.55 -2.02 9.67
CA VAL A 193 22.88 -1.62 9.22
C VAL A 193 23.81 -1.94 10.39
N HIS A 194 24.80 -2.82 10.18
CA HIS A 194 25.77 -3.19 11.22
C HIS A 194 26.55 -1.99 11.76
N THR A 195 26.49 -0.84 11.08
CA THR A 195 27.10 0.42 11.50
C THR A 195 26.16 1.58 11.14
N PRO A 196 25.69 2.38 12.10
CA PRO A 196 24.91 3.59 11.83
C PRO A 196 25.68 4.50 10.87
N GLY A 197 25.08 4.87 9.73
CA GLY A 197 25.66 5.82 8.78
C GLY A 197 26.48 5.24 7.62
N THR A 198 26.73 3.92 7.55
CA THR A 198 27.39 3.31 6.39
C THR A 198 26.38 2.65 5.46
N GLN A 199 26.12 3.32 4.33
CA GLN A 199 25.24 2.94 3.21
C GLN A 199 23.73 3.14 3.52
N TYR A 200 22.92 3.80 2.69
CA TYR A 200 22.84 3.81 1.23
C TYR A 200 22.41 5.21 0.75
N ALA A 201 23.27 5.89 -0.01
CA ALA A 201 22.79 7.00 -0.84
C ALA A 201 21.85 6.39 -1.89
N GLY A 202 20.64 6.93 -2.04
CA GLY A 202 19.78 6.53 -3.17
C GLY A 202 20.58 6.68 -4.45
N THR A 203 21.00 5.57 -5.03
CA THR A 203 21.75 5.61 -6.29
C THR A 203 20.74 5.91 -7.39
N ALA A 204 21.18 6.54 -8.48
CA ALA A 204 20.33 6.79 -9.64
C ALA A 204 19.63 5.50 -10.12
N LEU A 205 20.26 4.34 -9.91
CA LEU A 205 19.73 3.02 -10.20
C LEU A 205 18.51 2.65 -9.33
N VAL A 206 18.54 2.94 -8.02
CA VAL A 206 17.39 2.72 -7.13
C VAL A 206 16.22 3.61 -7.56
N TYR A 207 16.46 4.90 -7.82
CA TYR A 207 15.41 5.80 -8.30
C TYR A 207 14.85 5.38 -9.67
N ALA A 208 15.69 4.87 -10.57
CA ALA A 208 15.26 4.36 -11.87
C ALA A 208 14.40 3.11 -11.75
N LEU A 209 14.75 2.15 -10.89
CA LEU A 209 13.95 0.94 -10.67
C LEU A 209 12.60 1.24 -10.02
N ILE A 210 12.53 2.24 -9.12
CA ILE A 210 11.28 2.74 -8.56
C ILE A 210 10.40 3.36 -9.66
N ALA A 211 10.99 4.20 -10.51
CA ALA A 211 10.28 4.79 -11.65
C ALA A 211 9.75 3.70 -12.61
N ILE A 212 10.56 2.67 -12.88
CA ILE A 212 10.15 1.50 -13.67
C ILE A 212 8.99 0.77 -12.99
N GLY A 213 9.04 0.54 -11.68
CA GLY A 213 7.95 -0.08 -10.92
C GLY A 213 6.63 0.69 -11.02
N PHE A 214 6.67 2.02 -10.91
CA PHE A 214 5.52 2.88 -11.16
C PHE A 214 5.01 2.78 -12.61
N VAL A 215 5.91 2.80 -13.59
CA VAL A 215 5.56 2.67 -15.01
C VAL A 215 4.91 1.31 -15.30
N VAL A 216 5.45 0.22 -14.77
CA VAL A 216 4.89 -1.14 -14.92
C VAL A 216 3.52 -1.23 -14.27
N THR A 217 3.35 -0.66 -13.07
CA THR A 217 2.06 -0.66 -12.37
C THR A 217 1.00 0.13 -13.16
N ILE A 218 1.37 1.30 -13.70
CA ILE A 218 0.51 2.10 -14.56
C ILE A 218 0.18 1.35 -15.86
N ALA A 219 1.17 0.70 -16.47
CA ALA A 219 0.99 -0.09 -17.69
C ALA A 219 0.04 -1.27 -17.46
N CYS A 220 0.21 -2.03 -16.36
CA CYS A 220 -0.70 -3.10 -15.97
C CYS A 220 -2.13 -2.59 -15.74
N ALA A 221 -2.29 -1.45 -15.05
CA ALA A 221 -3.61 -0.84 -14.85
C ALA A 221 -4.26 -0.41 -16.18
N VAL A 222 -3.48 0.11 -17.13
CA VAL A 222 -3.96 0.49 -18.47
C VAL A 222 -4.32 -0.74 -19.31
N LEU A 223 -3.53 -1.80 -19.26
CA LEU A 223 -3.79 -3.06 -19.96
C LEU A 223 -5.04 -3.76 -19.44
N LEU A 224 -5.22 -3.83 -18.11
CA LEU A 224 -6.43 -4.37 -17.49
C LEU A 224 -7.68 -3.57 -17.90
N LYS A 225 -7.56 -2.24 -18.01
CA LYS A 225 -8.64 -1.38 -18.49
C LYS A 225 -8.99 -1.66 -19.96
N LYS A 226 -7.99 -1.83 -20.82
CA LYS A 226 -8.18 -2.19 -22.24
C LYS A 226 -8.84 -3.56 -22.41
N ASN A 227 -8.38 -4.56 -21.68
CA ASN A 227 -8.94 -5.91 -21.75
C ASN A 227 -10.39 -5.96 -21.24
N ASN A 228 -10.71 -5.24 -20.16
CA ASN A 228 -12.09 -5.15 -19.68
C ASN A 228 -13.03 -4.45 -20.68
N ALA A 229 -12.53 -3.44 -21.41
CA ALA A 229 -13.30 -2.78 -22.47
C ALA A 229 -13.53 -3.72 -23.67
N ALA A 230 -12.53 -4.52 -24.05
CA ALA A 230 -12.65 -5.51 -25.13
C ALA A 230 -13.63 -6.65 -24.78
N VAL A 231 -13.60 -7.16 -23.54
CA VAL A 231 -14.52 -8.21 -23.07
C VAL A 231 -15.98 -7.72 -23.02
N GLN A 232 -16.22 -6.42 -22.77
CA GLN A 232 -17.56 -5.83 -22.82
C GLN A 232 -18.06 -5.53 -24.24
N ALA A 233 -17.17 -5.43 -25.23
CA ALA A 233 -17.55 -5.22 -26.63
C ALA A 233 -17.95 -6.52 -27.36
N HIS A 234 -17.66 -7.68 -26.77
CA HIS A 234 -18.00 -9.01 -27.30
C HIS A 234 -19.16 -9.70 -26.56
N LYS A 235 -19.86 -8.97 -25.69
CA LYS A 235 -21.13 -9.39 -25.06
C LYS A 235 -22.27 -8.55 -25.61
#